data_AF-A0A0G0MR00-F1
#
_entry.id   AF-A0A0G0MR00-F1
#
_cell.length_a   1.000
_cell.length_b   1.000
_cell.length_c   1.000
_cell.angle_alpha   90.00
_cell.angle_beta   90.00
_cell.angle_gamma   90.00
#
_symmetry.space_group_name_H-M   'P 1'
#
loop_
_entity.id
_entity.type
_entity.pdbx_description
1 polymer ?
#
loop_
_entity_poly.entity_id
_entity_poly.type
_entity_poly.pdbx_seq_one_letter_code
_entity_poly.pdbx_strand_id
1 'polypeptide(L)'
;MEKKLQQFLDEAFAPYGSFPARADVTKELLANLVEKYKDLKKQGKSDDEAYQLAVDSFGDVQEIMEQIPHTKEKPENREEQVSGLRGVIKNTVKQAKSLMGFSKFASTVLEGADLSDSDLSDEDFSYSALIGAVFDGSNLTNSTFRAAAVGGASFINANLTNAIFAASDLTNGNFSGANLTGTKFNASALHGATFDGTIFNSTEFRHLDLDNVSFDNQEFEGVVFSSSSFKNTSFKNATLRNVFFHYSEVKQAIFDGTRMDKVTYALLKGAGAVLDRAVKI
;
A
#
# COMPACT_ATOMS: atom_id res chain seq x y z
N MET A 1 -5.32 5.30 35.19
CA MET A 1 -5.89 4.70 33.96
C MET A 1 -5.06 3.52 33.46
N GLU A 2 -3.74 3.66 33.31
CA GLU A 2 -2.86 2.57 32.86
C GLU A 2 -3.07 1.22 33.57
N LYS A 3 -3.24 1.21 34.91
CA LYS A 3 -3.60 0.00 35.66
C LYS A 3 -4.93 -0.64 35.24
N LYS A 4 -5.92 0.17 34.87
CA LYS A 4 -7.26 -0.29 34.43
C LYS A 4 -7.17 -0.90 33.02
N LEU A 5 -6.35 -0.32 32.14
CA LEU A 5 -6.05 -0.87 30.80
C LEU A 5 -5.21 -2.14 30.88
N GLN A 6 -4.24 -2.21 31.80
CA GLN A 6 -3.48 -3.43 32.07
C GLN A 6 -4.40 -4.55 32.57
N GLN A 7 -5.31 -4.25 33.50
CA GLN A 7 -6.27 -5.22 34.01
C GLN A 7 -7.21 -5.72 32.89
N PHE A 8 -7.67 -4.82 32.02
CA PHE A 8 -8.42 -5.22 30.82
C PHE A 8 -7.65 -6.23 29.96
N LEU A 9 -6.37 -5.95 29.65
CA LEU A 9 -5.52 -6.89 28.89
C LEU A 9 -5.30 -8.21 29.64
N ASP A 10 -5.14 -8.18 30.95
CA ASP A 10 -4.95 -9.39 31.75
C ASP A 10 -6.18 -10.30 31.74
N GLU A 11 -7.38 -9.72 31.85
CA GLU A 11 -8.67 -10.41 31.77
C GLU A 11 -8.91 -10.96 30.36
N ALA A 12 -8.64 -10.14 29.36
CA ALA A 12 -8.65 -10.48 27.95
C ALA A 12 -7.78 -11.71 27.63
N PHE A 13 -6.54 -11.74 28.13
CA PHE A 13 -5.60 -12.84 27.87
C PHE A 13 -5.75 -14.04 28.83
N ALA A 14 -6.61 -13.95 29.84
CA ALA A 14 -6.81 -15.01 30.83
C ALA A 14 -7.15 -16.40 30.22
N PRO A 15 -8.00 -16.51 29.17
CA PRO A 15 -8.36 -17.81 28.58
C PRO A 15 -7.19 -18.56 27.91
N TYR A 16 -6.09 -17.88 27.58
CA TYR A 16 -5.03 -18.40 26.71
C TYR A 16 -3.79 -18.91 27.44
N GLY A 17 -3.75 -18.83 28.78
CA GLY A 17 -2.62 -19.31 29.58
C GLY A 17 -1.31 -18.55 29.33
N SER A 18 -0.17 -19.14 29.71
CA SER A 18 1.15 -18.51 29.49
C SER A 18 1.76 -18.92 28.15
N PHE A 19 2.33 -17.95 27.44
CA PHE A 19 3.08 -18.18 26.20
C PHE A 19 4.34 -17.31 26.18
N PRO A 20 5.41 -17.72 25.45
CA PRO A 20 6.75 -17.11 25.57
C PRO A 20 6.80 -15.60 25.30
N ALA A 21 5.91 -15.10 24.44
CA ALA A 21 5.85 -13.69 24.05
C ALA A 21 4.82 -12.85 24.84
N ARG A 22 4.12 -13.43 25.83
CA ARG A 22 2.99 -12.76 26.51
C ARG A 22 3.38 -11.44 27.16
N ALA A 23 4.51 -11.41 27.86
CA ALA A 23 4.97 -10.21 28.55
C ALA A 23 5.28 -9.06 27.57
N ASP A 24 5.90 -9.37 26.44
CA ASP A 24 6.27 -8.37 25.43
C ASP A 24 5.04 -7.85 24.68
N VAL A 25 4.15 -8.77 24.25
CA VAL A 25 2.88 -8.42 23.58
C VAL A 25 1.99 -7.58 24.49
N THR A 26 1.81 -7.99 25.75
CA THR A 26 0.99 -7.22 26.72
C THR A 26 1.57 -5.82 26.95
N LYS A 27 2.90 -5.68 26.97
CA LYS A 27 3.57 -4.39 27.16
C LYS A 27 3.36 -3.44 25.97
N GLU A 28 3.47 -3.93 24.74
CA GLU A 28 3.25 -3.11 23.54
C GLU A 28 1.78 -2.69 23.39
N LEU A 29 0.85 -3.63 23.63
CA LEU A 29 -0.58 -3.35 23.57
C LEU A 29 -1.02 -2.36 24.65
N LEU A 30 -0.45 -2.47 25.86
CA LEU A 30 -0.68 -1.48 26.91
C LEU A 30 -0.21 -0.08 26.46
N ALA A 31 0.97 0.01 25.84
CA ALA A 31 1.49 1.29 25.37
C ALA A 31 0.54 1.95 24.34
N ASN A 32 0.03 1.17 23.39
CA ASN A 32 -0.92 1.63 22.37
C ASN A 32 -2.25 2.09 22.98
N LEU A 33 -2.82 1.32 23.92
CA LEU A 33 -4.03 1.70 24.63
C LEU A 33 -3.85 2.98 25.45
N VAL A 34 -2.69 3.14 26.09
CA VAL A 34 -2.34 4.33 26.87
C VAL A 34 -2.18 5.56 25.98
N GLU A 35 -1.54 5.42 24.82
CA GLU A 35 -1.40 6.51 23.85
C GLU A 35 -2.75 6.96 23.30
N LYS A 36 -3.59 6.01 22.88
CA LYS A 36 -4.93 6.30 22.39
C LYS A 36 -5.82 6.96 23.44
N TYR A 37 -5.77 6.45 24.67
CA TYR A 37 -6.44 7.09 25.81
C TYR A 37 -5.99 8.55 25.97
N LYS A 38 -4.68 8.82 25.93
CA LYS A 38 -4.14 10.19 26.04
C LYS A 38 -4.62 11.09 24.91
N ASP A 39 -4.74 10.57 23.69
CA ASP A 39 -5.24 11.35 22.55
C ASP A 39 -6.72 11.67 22.67
N LEU A 40 -7.53 10.71 23.12
CA LEU A 40 -8.95 10.94 23.42
C LEU A 40 -9.13 11.97 24.56
N LYS A 41 -8.25 11.95 25.57
CA LYS A 41 -8.20 12.99 26.61
C LYS A 41 -7.87 14.37 26.05
N LYS A 42 -6.94 14.48 25.09
CA LYS A 42 -6.64 15.76 24.39
C LYS A 42 -7.82 16.27 23.58
N GLN A 43 -8.68 15.39 23.10
CA GLN A 43 -9.92 15.71 22.38
C GLN A 43 -11.08 16.11 23.30
N GLY A 44 -10.84 16.24 24.61
CA GLY A 44 -11.84 16.69 25.59
C GLY A 44 -12.76 15.59 26.11
N LYS A 45 -12.45 14.31 25.84
CA LYS A 45 -13.25 13.18 26.34
C LYS A 45 -13.10 13.00 27.85
N SER A 46 -14.17 12.56 28.50
CA SER A 46 -14.15 12.16 29.92
C SER A 46 -13.25 10.93 30.12
N ASP A 47 -12.78 10.67 31.34
CA ASP A 47 -11.92 9.51 31.61
C ASP A 47 -12.61 8.19 31.27
N ASP A 48 -13.91 8.06 31.57
CA ASP A 48 -14.67 6.85 31.28
C ASP A 48 -14.99 6.70 29.80
N GLU A 49 -15.34 7.79 29.11
CA GLU A 49 -15.58 7.77 27.67
C GLU A 49 -14.29 7.49 26.87
N ALA A 50 -13.17 8.10 27.27
CA ALA A 50 -11.87 7.85 26.65
C ALA A 50 -11.38 6.42 26.91
N TYR A 51 -11.64 5.87 28.10
CA TYR A 51 -11.34 4.48 28.41
C TYR A 51 -12.17 3.53 27.55
N GLN A 52 -13.49 3.74 27.49
CA GLN A 52 -14.39 2.86 26.75
C GLN A 52 -14.09 2.92 25.25
N LEU A 53 -13.88 4.11 24.69
CA LEU A 53 -13.48 4.26 23.28
C LEU A 53 -12.10 3.67 22.99
N ALA A 54 -11.15 3.74 23.92
CA ALA A 54 -9.84 3.10 23.74
C ALA A 54 -9.97 1.57 23.72
N VAL A 55 -10.77 1.01 24.63
CA VAL A 55 -11.03 -0.44 24.73
C VAL A 55 -11.89 -0.95 23.57
N ASP A 56 -12.97 -0.28 23.20
CA ASP A 56 -13.87 -0.69 22.10
C ASP A 56 -13.16 -0.63 20.74
N SER A 57 -12.15 0.23 20.64
CA SER A 57 -11.32 0.33 19.44
C SER A 57 -10.21 -0.72 19.36
N PHE A 58 -10.07 -1.51 20.42
CA PHE A 58 -9.17 -2.62 20.52
C PHE A 58 -9.98 -3.87 20.18
N GLY A 59 -9.74 -4.44 19.00
CA GLY A 59 -10.49 -5.58 18.47
C GLY A 59 -10.54 -6.77 19.42
N ASP A 60 -11.40 -7.74 19.10
CA ASP A 60 -11.64 -8.89 19.95
C ASP A 60 -10.32 -9.61 20.25
N VAL A 61 -10.07 -9.94 21.52
CA VAL A 61 -8.76 -10.44 21.98
C VAL A 61 -8.40 -11.76 21.31
N GLN A 62 -9.42 -12.49 20.87
CA GLN A 62 -9.30 -13.68 20.06
C GLN A 62 -8.50 -13.45 18.77
N GLU A 63 -8.68 -12.30 18.12
CA GLU A 63 -7.99 -11.95 16.86
C GLU A 63 -6.49 -11.70 17.08
N ILE A 64 -6.11 -11.14 18.23
CA ILE A 64 -4.70 -10.95 18.61
C ILE A 64 -4.05 -12.31 18.90
N MET A 65 -4.77 -13.21 19.55
CA MET A 65 -4.26 -14.54 19.91
C MET A 65 -4.05 -15.43 18.69
N GLU A 66 -4.90 -15.31 17.67
CA GLU A 66 -4.77 -16.02 16.39
C GLU A 66 -3.50 -15.61 15.61
N GLN A 67 -2.91 -14.45 15.91
CA GLN A 67 -1.68 -13.94 15.27
C GLN A 67 -0.39 -14.33 16.04
N ILE A 68 -0.50 -14.85 17.26
CA ILE A 68 0.65 -15.27 18.06
C ILE A 68 0.98 -16.73 17.72
N PRO A 69 2.22 -17.05 17.29
CA PRO A 69 2.59 -18.42 16.92
C PRO A 69 2.42 -19.38 18.11
N HIS A 70 1.34 -20.15 18.12
CA HIS A 70 1.12 -21.23 19.09
C HIS A 70 1.94 -22.45 18.68
N THR A 71 3.23 -22.45 18.99
CA THR A 71 4.05 -23.63 18.78
C THR A 71 3.75 -24.68 19.85
N LYS A 72 2.83 -25.58 19.54
CA LYS A 72 3.01 -26.99 19.89
C LYS A 72 3.33 -27.74 18.59
N GLU A 73 4.61 -27.72 18.23
CA GLU A 73 5.36 -28.73 17.44
C GLU A 73 6.42 -28.11 16.50
N LYS A 74 7.48 -28.90 16.30
CA LYS A 74 8.73 -28.57 15.59
C LYS A 74 8.50 -28.41 14.07
N PRO A 75 9.36 -27.65 13.36
CA PRO A 75 9.15 -27.35 11.96
C PRO A 75 9.78 -28.42 11.06
N GLU A 76 8.96 -29.16 10.31
CA GLU A 76 9.40 -29.79 9.06
C GLU A 76 8.30 -29.60 7.99
N ASN A 77 8.74 -29.19 6.79
CA ASN A 77 8.03 -29.13 5.51
C ASN A 77 6.96 -28.03 5.33
N ARG A 78 7.44 -26.82 4.98
CA ARG A 78 6.66 -25.77 4.33
C ARG A 78 6.58 -26.05 2.82
N GLU A 79 5.52 -26.70 2.37
CA GLU A 79 5.10 -26.60 0.95
C GLU A 79 3.58 -26.83 0.70
N GLU A 80 2.76 -27.18 1.69
CA GLU A 80 1.32 -27.49 1.45
C GLU A 80 0.28 -26.51 2.05
N GLN A 81 0.65 -25.41 2.73
CA GLN A 81 -0.33 -24.55 3.42
C GLN A 81 -0.94 -23.40 2.59
N VAL A 82 -0.48 -23.14 1.37
CA VAL A 82 -0.92 -21.97 0.58
C VAL A 82 -2.38 -22.07 0.14
N SER A 83 -2.90 -23.28 -0.08
CA SER A 83 -4.31 -23.52 -0.43
C SER A 83 -5.26 -23.22 0.73
N GLY A 84 -4.82 -23.43 1.98
CA GLY A 84 -5.64 -23.22 3.17
C GLY A 84 -5.75 -21.75 3.55
N LEU A 85 -4.63 -21.03 3.48
CA LEU A 85 -4.56 -19.60 3.79
C LEU A 85 -5.43 -18.76 2.84
N ARG A 86 -5.43 -19.09 1.54
CA ARG A 86 -6.33 -18.47 0.54
C ARG A 86 -7.81 -18.58 0.94
N GLY A 87 -8.24 -19.74 1.44
CA GLY A 87 -9.62 -19.97 1.86
C GLY A 87 -9.98 -19.22 3.15
N VAL A 88 -9.05 -19.17 4.11
CA VAL A 88 -9.21 -18.43 5.35
C VAL A 88 -9.31 -16.94 5.08
N ILE A 89 -8.38 -16.36 4.32
CA ILE A 89 -8.38 -14.93 3.97
C ILE A 89 -9.65 -14.56 3.20
N LYS A 90 -10.06 -15.35 2.19
CA LYS A 90 -11.31 -15.08 1.46
C LYS A 90 -12.55 -15.09 2.36
N ASN A 91 -12.61 -15.99 3.33
CA ASN A 91 -13.71 -16.05 4.28
C ASN A 91 -13.68 -14.89 5.29
N THR A 92 -12.50 -14.52 5.79
CA THR A 92 -12.30 -13.35 6.67
C THR A 92 -12.66 -12.03 5.95
N VAL A 93 -12.29 -11.91 4.66
CA VAL A 93 -12.69 -10.78 3.81
C VAL A 93 -14.20 -10.73 3.64
N LYS A 94 -14.86 -11.86 3.37
CA LYS A 94 -16.33 -11.89 3.23
C LYS A 94 -17.06 -11.56 4.54
N GLN A 95 -16.59 -12.08 5.66
CA GLN A 95 -17.24 -11.89 6.97
C GLN A 95 -17.07 -10.46 7.50
N ALA A 96 -15.87 -9.89 7.43
CA ALA A 96 -15.68 -8.57 8.02
C ALA A 96 -16.10 -7.39 7.11
N LYS A 97 -16.42 -7.62 5.81
CA LYS A 97 -17.14 -6.62 4.98
C LYS A 97 -18.55 -6.36 5.53
N SER A 98 -19.09 -7.30 6.31
CA SER A 98 -20.38 -7.21 6.98
C SER A 98 -20.32 -6.51 8.34
N LEU A 99 -19.13 -6.23 8.92
CA LEU A 99 -19.03 -5.96 10.36
C LEU A 99 -18.33 -4.67 10.79
N MET A 100 -17.48 -3.99 10.02
CA MET A 100 -16.74 -2.84 10.59
C MET A 100 -16.46 -1.70 9.60
N GLY A 101 -16.64 -0.46 10.08
CA GLY A 101 -16.12 0.76 9.47
C GLY A 101 -14.62 1.00 9.75
N PHE A 102 -13.88 -0.05 10.10
CA PHE A 102 -12.42 -0.06 10.22
C PHE A 102 -11.89 -1.10 9.24
N SER A 103 -10.84 -0.78 8.49
CA SER A 103 -10.20 -1.74 7.60
C SER A 103 -9.54 -2.85 8.40
N LYS A 104 -9.65 -4.07 7.90
CA LYS A 104 -9.08 -5.29 8.51
C LYS A 104 -7.59 -5.42 8.26
N PHE A 105 -7.10 -4.70 7.28
CA PHE A 105 -5.76 -4.88 6.75
C PHE A 105 -4.78 -3.82 7.22
N ALA A 106 -5.24 -2.81 7.96
CA ALA A 106 -4.38 -1.76 8.49
C ALA A 106 -3.51 -2.30 9.62
N SER A 107 -2.23 -1.94 9.63
CA SER A 107 -1.24 -2.36 10.63
C SER A 107 -1.06 -3.89 10.75
N THR A 108 -1.22 -4.62 9.65
CA THR A 108 -1.08 -6.09 9.63
C THR A 108 0.26 -6.55 9.08
N VAL A 109 0.66 -7.79 9.42
CA VAL A 109 1.82 -8.46 8.83
C VAL A 109 1.35 -9.53 7.86
N LEU A 110 1.60 -9.29 6.58
CA LEU A 110 1.13 -10.08 5.43
C LEU A 110 2.26 -10.26 4.42
N GLU A 111 3.49 -10.38 4.89
CA GLU A 111 4.66 -10.62 4.05
C GLU A 111 4.50 -11.94 3.28
N GLY A 112 4.69 -11.88 1.96
CA GLY A 112 4.51 -13.02 1.06
C GLY A 112 3.07 -13.55 0.99
N ALA A 113 2.09 -12.84 1.58
CA ALA A 113 0.71 -13.30 1.59
C ALA A 113 0.13 -13.32 0.17
N ASP A 114 -0.66 -14.35 -0.11
CA ASP A 114 -1.33 -14.51 -1.38
C ASP A 114 -2.78 -14.00 -1.29
N LEU A 115 -2.99 -12.85 -1.93
CA LEU A 115 -4.22 -12.07 -1.98
C LEU A 115 -4.79 -12.03 -3.41
N SER A 116 -4.30 -12.92 -4.29
CA SER A 116 -4.72 -12.97 -5.70
C SER A 116 -6.22 -13.23 -5.86
N ASP A 117 -6.79 -12.66 -6.94
CA ASP A 117 -8.20 -12.76 -7.33
C ASP A 117 -9.20 -12.39 -6.22
N SER A 118 -8.77 -11.59 -5.24
CA SER A 118 -9.60 -11.19 -4.10
C SER A 118 -10.27 -9.84 -4.35
N ASP A 119 -11.45 -9.65 -3.76
CA ASP A 119 -12.13 -8.35 -3.77
C ASP A 119 -11.78 -7.55 -2.52
N LEU A 120 -10.80 -6.67 -2.68
CA LEU A 120 -10.17 -5.82 -1.67
C LEU A 120 -10.48 -4.33 -1.94
N SER A 121 -11.60 -4.05 -2.63
CA SER A 121 -12.04 -2.68 -2.85
C SER A 121 -12.29 -1.98 -1.52
N ASP A 122 -11.92 -0.70 -1.47
CA ASP A 122 -12.12 0.20 -0.33
C ASP A 122 -11.39 -0.22 0.96
N GLU A 123 -10.51 -1.24 0.89
CA GLU A 123 -9.71 -1.67 2.04
C GLU A 123 -8.51 -0.74 2.29
N ASP A 124 -8.14 -0.60 3.55
CA ASP A 124 -6.98 0.19 3.99
C ASP A 124 -5.87 -0.74 4.50
N PHE A 125 -4.73 -0.73 3.80
CA PHE A 125 -3.49 -1.45 4.10
C PHE A 125 -2.43 -0.55 4.74
N SER A 126 -2.82 0.61 5.28
CA SER A 126 -1.89 1.55 5.89
C SER A 126 -1.11 0.92 7.04
N TYR A 127 0.18 1.22 7.10
CA TYR A 127 1.14 0.76 8.10
C TYR A 127 1.40 -0.76 8.09
N SER A 128 0.99 -1.46 7.04
CA SER A 128 1.12 -2.92 6.95
C SER A 128 2.44 -3.36 6.32
N ALA A 129 2.92 -4.52 6.75
CA ALA A 129 4.05 -5.22 6.15
C ALA A 129 3.54 -6.19 5.06
N LEU A 130 3.79 -5.86 3.81
CA LEU A 130 3.29 -6.51 2.60
C LEU A 130 4.44 -6.91 1.66
N ILE A 131 5.65 -7.05 2.19
CA ILE A 131 6.84 -7.36 1.40
C ILE A 131 6.61 -8.68 0.67
N GLY A 132 6.74 -8.67 -0.67
CA GLY A 132 6.52 -9.83 -1.52
C GLY A 132 5.08 -10.35 -1.58
N ALA A 133 4.08 -9.62 -1.08
CA ALA A 133 2.69 -10.03 -1.17
C ALA A 133 2.21 -10.10 -2.64
N VAL A 134 1.27 -11.00 -2.92
CA VAL A 134 0.75 -11.26 -4.27
C VAL A 134 -0.71 -10.78 -4.37
N PHE A 135 -0.94 -9.72 -5.12
CA PHE A 135 -2.25 -9.11 -5.39
C PHE A 135 -2.73 -9.36 -6.83
N ASP A 136 -2.16 -10.34 -7.52
CA ASP A 136 -2.43 -10.58 -8.94
C ASP A 136 -3.93 -10.80 -9.20
N GLY A 137 -4.46 -10.12 -10.21
CA GLY A 137 -5.88 -10.18 -10.59
C GLY A 137 -6.87 -9.64 -9.55
N SER A 138 -6.40 -9.12 -8.41
CA SER A 138 -7.27 -8.61 -7.35
C SER A 138 -7.98 -7.30 -7.73
N ASN A 139 -9.11 -7.03 -7.10
CA ASN A 139 -9.77 -5.74 -7.14
C ASN A 139 -9.35 -4.91 -5.92
N LEU A 140 -8.57 -3.86 -6.15
CA LEU A 140 -8.04 -2.92 -5.17
C LEU A 140 -8.59 -1.49 -5.39
N THR A 141 -9.76 -1.38 -6.01
CA THR A 141 -10.39 -0.07 -6.29
C THR A 141 -10.55 0.73 -4.99
N ASN A 142 -10.15 2.01 -4.98
CA ASN A 142 -10.17 2.91 -3.82
C ASN A 142 -9.36 2.45 -2.59
N SER A 143 -8.50 1.44 -2.71
CA SER A 143 -7.69 0.96 -1.57
C SER A 143 -6.61 1.98 -1.17
N THR A 144 -6.18 1.94 0.09
CA THR A 144 -5.13 2.84 0.61
C THR A 144 -3.95 2.05 1.15
N PHE A 145 -2.74 2.49 0.80
CA PHE A 145 -1.46 1.96 1.25
C PHE A 145 -0.62 3.14 1.77
N ARG A 146 -0.90 3.65 2.97
CA ARG A 146 -0.12 4.72 3.59
C ARG A 146 0.98 4.13 4.48
N ALA A 147 2.23 4.54 4.29
CA ALA A 147 3.37 4.08 5.08
C ALA A 147 3.45 2.54 5.18
N ALA A 148 3.08 1.85 4.09
CA ALA A 148 3.12 0.40 4.00
C ALA A 148 4.45 -0.06 3.41
N ALA A 149 4.95 -1.20 3.88
CA ALA A 149 6.14 -1.83 3.33
C ALA A 149 5.70 -2.85 2.26
N VAL A 150 5.70 -2.45 1.00
CA VAL A 150 5.10 -3.20 -0.14
C VAL A 150 6.18 -3.61 -1.16
N GLY A 151 7.45 -3.64 -0.72
CA GLY A 151 8.60 -3.95 -1.56
C GLY A 151 8.49 -5.36 -2.16
N GLY A 152 8.75 -5.47 -3.46
CA GLY A 152 8.68 -6.73 -4.20
C GLY A 152 7.28 -7.33 -4.36
N ALA A 153 6.21 -6.61 -3.97
CA ALA A 153 4.85 -7.11 -4.15
C ALA A 153 4.45 -7.18 -5.63
N SER A 154 3.57 -8.13 -5.95
CA SER A 154 3.04 -8.34 -7.29
C SER A 154 1.60 -7.81 -7.38
N PHE A 155 1.31 -7.04 -8.41
CA PHE A 155 0.00 -6.46 -8.75
C PHE A 155 -0.37 -6.81 -10.20
N ILE A 156 0.08 -7.95 -10.71
CA ILE A 156 -0.10 -8.29 -12.13
C ILE A 156 -1.60 -8.36 -12.45
N ASN A 157 -2.04 -7.63 -13.47
CA ASN A 157 -3.45 -7.54 -13.87
C ASN A 157 -4.42 -7.08 -12.75
N ALA A 158 -3.92 -6.48 -11.67
CA ALA A 158 -4.77 -5.99 -10.58
C ALA A 158 -5.51 -4.71 -11.00
N ASN A 159 -6.72 -4.51 -10.46
CA ASN A 159 -7.45 -3.27 -10.63
C ASN A 159 -7.17 -2.32 -9.45
N LEU A 160 -6.32 -1.32 -9.66
CA LEU A 160 -5.90 -0.32 -8.67
C LEU A 160 -6.59 1.03 -8.90
N THR A 161 -7.75 1.04 -9.56
CA THR A 161 -8.47 2.28 -9.88
C THR A 161 -8.68 3.13 -8.62
N ASN A 162 -8.25 4.40 -8.65
CA ASN A 162 -8.29 5.34 -7.53
C ASN A 162 -7.57 4.90 -6.24
N ALA A 163 -6.71 3.88 -6.30
CA ALA A 163 -5.91 3.48 -5.14
C ALA A 163 -4.92 4.60 -4.74
N ILE A 164 -4.53 4.62 -3.47
CA ILE A 164 -3.62 5.62 -2.92
C ILE A 164 -2.41 4.93 -2.30
N PHE A 165 -1.22 5.19 -2.84
CA PHE A 165 0.06 4.85 -2.23
C PHE A 165 0.70 6.13 -1.70
N ALA A 166 0.91 6.21 -0.39
CA ALA A 166 1.45 7.41 0.25
C ALA A 166 2.55 7.07 1.24
N ALA A 167 3.77 7.59 1.03
CA ALA A 167 4.93 7.28 1.87
C ALA A 167 5.23 5.77 1.98
N SER A 168 4.94 5.00 0.92
CA SER A 168 5.09 3.54 0.92
C SER A 168 6.31 3.10 0.14
N ASP A 169 6.90 1.98 0.56
CA ASP A 169 8.00 1.35 -0.17
C ASP A 169 7.40 0.37 -1.19
N LEU A 170 7.51 0.70 -2.48
CA LEU A 170 7.10 -0.14 -3.62
C LEU A 170 8.32 -0.55 -4.45
N THR A 171 9.51 -0.54 -3.86
CA THR A 171 10.76 -0.92 -4.53
C THR A 171 10.61 -2.34 -5.09
N ASN A 172 10.97 -2.53 -6.36
CA ASN A 172 10.81 -3.78 -7.11
C ASN A 172 9.36 -4.29 -7.23
N GLY A 173 8.34 -3.45 -7.05
CA GLY A 173 6.94 -3.82 -7.27
C GLY A 173 6.63 -4.15 -8.73
N ASN A 174 5.75 -5.11 -8.98
CA ASN A 174 5.35 -5.49 -10.33
C ASN A 174 3.90 -5.07 -10.63
N PHE A 175 3.73 -4.08 -11.50
CA PHE A 175 2.42 -3.56 -11.91
C PHE A 175 2.03 -3.97 -13.33
N SER A 176 2.67 -5.00 -13.90
CA SER A 176 2.45 -5.41 -15.28
C SER A 176 0.98 -5.74 -15.55
N GLY A 177 0.38 -5.13 -16.57
CA GLY A 177 -1.03 -5.27 -16.90
C GLY A 177 -2.02 -4.65 -15.90
N ALA A 178 -1.55 -4.02 -14.82
CA ALA A 178 -2.42 -3.42 -13.82
C ALA A 178 -3.19 -2.21 -14.37
N ASN A 179 -4.38 -1.97 -13.83
CA ASN A 179 -5.14 -0.74 -14.11
C ASN A 179 -4.86 0.31 -13.02
N LEU A 180 -4.08 1.34 -13.35
CA LEU A 180 -3.75 2.46 -12.46
C LEU A 180 -4.59 3.71 -12.70
N THR A 181 -5.81 3.56 -13.24
CA THR A 181 -6.68 4.70 -13.54
C THR A 181 -6.97 5.51 -12.28
N GLY A 182 -6.60 6.80 -12.26
CA GLY A 182 -6.80 7.67 -11.10
C GLY A 182 -5.95 7.33 -9.87
N THR A 183 -5.06 6.35 -9.94
CA THR A 183 -4.19 5.96 -8.82
C THR A 183 -3.23 7.11 -8.47
N LYS A 184 -2.96 7.27 -7.17
CA LYS A 184 -2.06 8.31 -6.67
C LYS A 184 -0.87 7.70 -5.97
N PHE A 185 0.32 7.97 -6.47
CA PHE A 185 1.58 7.69 -5.81
C PHE A 185 2.12 9.00 -5.22
N ASN A 186 2.26 9.08 -3.90
CA ASN A 186 2.76 10.24 -3.20
C ASN A 186 3.94 9.87 -2.31
N ALA A 187 5.10 10.50 -2.50
CA ALA A 187 6.29 10.32 -1.67
C ALA A 187 6.67 8.85 -1.42
N SER A 188 6.46 8.00 -2.42
CA SER A 188 6.67 6.54 -2.35
C SER A 188 7.91 6.13 -3.14
N ALA A 189 8.55 5.01 -2.78
CA ALA A 189 9.71 4.49 -3.48
C ALA A 189 9.28 3.54 -4.60
N LEU A 190 9.68 3.79 -5.85
CA LEU A 190 9.34 2.97 -7.02
C LEU A 190 10.58 2.44 -7.75
N HIS A 191 11.75 2.49 -7.12
CA HIS A 191 13.00 2.02 -7.73
C HIS A 191 12.86 0.55 -8.11
N GLY A 192 13.19 0.21 -9.37
CA GLY A 192 13.07 -1.15 -9.89
C GLY A 192 11.65 -1.64 -10.16
N ALA A 193 10.62 -0.80 -10.01
CA ALA A 193 9.25 -1.19 -10.34
C ALA A 193 9.08 -1.43 -11.86
N THR A 194 8.19 -2.35 -12.21
CA THR A 194 7.88 -2.73 -13.61
C THR A 194 6.43 -2.39 -13.95
N PHE A 195 6.22 -1.93 -15.18
CA PHE A 195 4.95 -1.36 -15.64
C PHE A 195 4.53 -1.87 -17.03
N ASP A 196 4.94 -3.09 -17.40
CA ASP A 196 4.69 -3.59 -18.74
C ASP A 196 3.19 -3.79 -19.01
N GLY A 197 2.63 -3.03 -19.96
CA GLY A 197 1.22 -3.12 -20.32
C GLY A 197 0.27 -2.51 -19.29
N THR A 198 0.79 -1.70 -18.37
CA THR A 198 0.00 -1.00 -17.36
C THR A 198 -0.85 0.11 -17.98
N ILE A 199 -2.06 0.32 -17.46
CA ILE A 199 -2.95 1.39 -17.90
C ILE A 199 -2.72 2.64 -17.04
N PHE A 200 -2.26 3.73 -17.66
CA PHE A 200 -2.01 5.02 -17.00
C PHE A 200 -3.00 6.10 -17.45
N ASN A 201 -4.23 6.03 -16.94
CA ASN A 201 -5.26 7.04 -17.20
C ASN A 201 -5.46 7.92 -15.96
N SER A 202 -5.17 9.21 -16.06
CA SER A 202 -5.30 10.15 -14.93
C SER A 202 -4.53 9.74 -13.67
N THR A 203 -3.46 8.93 -13.82
CA THR A 203 -2.58 8.55 -12.72
C THR A 203 -1.75 9.76 -12.27
N GLU A 204 -1.51 9.87 -10.97
CA GLU A 204 -0.71 10.94 -10.38
C GLU A 204 0.54 10.40 -9.70
N PHE A 205 1.69 10.97 -10.05
CA PHE A 205 2.98 10.71 -9.43
C PHE A 205 3.46 12.01 -8.77
N ARG A 206 3.54 12.04 -7.44
CA ARG A 206 3.89 13.24 -6.67
C ARG A 206 5.07 12.96 -5.73
N HIS A 207 6.07 13.83 -5.76
CA HIS A 207 7.23 13.76 -4.86
C HIS A 207 7.99 12.43 -4.95
N LEU A 208 8.12 11.89 -6.17
CA LEU A 208 8.77 10.60 -6.38
C LEU A 208 10.17 10.80 -6.95
N ASP A 209 11.08 9.92 -6.53
CA ASP A 209 12.30 9.66 -7.27
C ASP A 209 11.99 8.58 -8.32
N LEU A 210 11.95 8.97 -9.59
CA LEU A 210 11.73 8.06 -10.71
C LEU A 210 13.02 7.81 -11.50
N ASP A 211 14.18 8.11 -10.91
CA ASP A 211 15.46 7.94 -11.57
C ASP A 211 15.67 6.49 -12.00
N ASN A 212 16.10 6.30 -13.25
CA ASN A 212 16.35 5.00 -13.89
C ASN A 212 15.10 4.10 -14.04
N VAL A 213 13.89 4.60 -13.78
CA VAL A 213 12.65 3.87 -14.08
C VAL A 213 12.41 3.82 -15.60
N SER A 214 11.87 2.70 -16.09
CA SER A 214 11.48 2.56 -17.49
C SER A 214 9.96 2.63 -17.64
N PHE A 215 9.52 3.55 -18.49
CA PHE A 215 8.16 3.71 -19.00
C PHE A 215 8.12 3.47 -20.51
N ASP A 216 9.05 2.67 -21.02
CA ASP A 216 9.17 2.39 -22.45
C ASP A 216 7.92 1.67 -22.98
N ASN A 217 7.51 2.04 -24.18
CA ASN A 217 6.36 1.49 -24.91
C ASN A 217 5.00 1.63 -24.20
N GLN A 218 4.91 2.42 -23.13
CA GLN A 218 3.64 2.63 -22.41
C GLN A 218 2.79 3.75 -23.03
N GLU A 219 1.50 3.73 -22.74
CA GLU A 219 0.55 4.78 -23.11
C GLU A 219 0.06 5.54 -21.87
N PHE A 220 0.09 6.87 -21.95
CA PHE A 220 -0.31 7.77 -20.87
C PHE A 220 -1.38 8.74 -21.37
N GLU A 221 -2.50 8.82 -20.64
CA GLU A 221 -3.59 9.75 -20.92
C GLU A 221 -3.94 10.54 -19.64
N GLY A 222 -3.77 11.85 -19.67
CA GLY A 222 -4.14 12.72 -18.54
C GLY A 222 -3.26 12.58 -17.30
N VAL A 223 -2.06 12.01 -17.44
CA VAL A 223 -1.16 11.69 -16.32
C VAL A 223 -0.43 12.94 -15.83
N VAL A 224 -0.24 13.02 -14.51
CA VAL A 224 0.44 14.14 -13.87
C VAL A 224 1.63 13.67 -13.06
N PHE A 225 2.81 14.12 -13.46
CA PHE A 225 4.03 14.06 -12.66
C PHE A 225 4.23 15.41 -11.97
N SER A 226 4.36 15.43 -10.64
CA SER A 226 4.58 16.65 -9.85
C SER A 226 5.77 16.48 -8.92
N SER A 227 6.67 17.46 -8.92
CA SER A 227 7.82 17.52 -8.00
C SER A 227 8.62 16.21 -7.96
N SER A 228 8.85 15.59 -9.12
CA SER A 228 9.53 14.30 -9.25
C SER A 228 10.82 14.42 -10.08
N SER A 229 11.79 13.55 -9.82
CA SER A 229 13.05 13.48 -10.59
C SER A 229 12.95 12.44 -11.70
N PHE A 230 13.66 12.69 -12.81
CA PHE A 230 13.61 11.83 -13.99
C PHE A 230 15.00 11.52 -14.57
N LYS A 231 16.03 11.43 -13.73
CA LYS A 231 17.38 11.18 -14.24
C LYS A 231 17.46 9.77 -14.81
N ASN A 232 17.83 9.67 -16.09
CA ASN A 232 17.87 8.43 -16.85
C ASN A 232 16.52 7.70 -16.92
N THR A 233 15.40 8.36 -16.60
CA THR A 233 14.07 7.76 -16.76
C THR A 233 13.75 7.69 -18.24
N SER A 234 13.26 6.54 -18.69
CA SER A 234 13.06 6.26 -20.10
C SER A 234 11.57 6.27 -20.46
N PHE A 235 11.20 7.00 -21.51
CA PHE A 235 9.86 7.03 -22.12
C PHE A 235 9.92 6.59 -23.59
N LYS A 236 10.86 5.72 -23.95
CA LYS A 236 11.11 5.39 -25.36
C LYS A 236 9.89 4.77 -25.99
N ASN A 237 9.54 5.23 -27.18
CA ASN A 237 8.34 4.81 -27.92
C ASN A 237 7.02 4.94 -27.14
N ALA A 238 7.01 5.61 -25.98
CA ALA A 238 5.79 5.84 -25.23
C ALA A 238 4.88 6.82 -25.98
N THR A 239 3.59 6.80 -25.65
CA THR A 239 2.63 7.81 -26.12
C THR A 239 2.16 8.65 -24.94
N LEU A 240 2.36 9.97 -25.02
CA LEU A 240 1.98 10.93 -23.99
C LEU A 240 0.87 11.85 -24.50
N ARG A 241 -0.33 11.69 -23.97
CA ARG A 241 -1.49 12.54 -24.26
C ARG A 241 -1.96 13.24 -23.00
N ASN A 242 -2.02 14.57 -23.06
CA ASN A 242 -2.44 15.41 -21.94
C ASN A 242 -1.60 15.11 -20.68
N VAL A 243 -0.27 14.98 -20.83
CA VAL A 243 0.64 14.63 -19.74
C VAL A 243 1.37 15.87 -19.25
N PHE A 244 1.42 16.03 -17.93
CA PHE A 244 2.02 17.21 -17.29
C PHE A 244 3.18 16.83 -16.38
N PHE A 245 4.26 17.62 -16.44
CA PHE A 245 5.47 17.48 -15.63
C PHE A 245 5.66 18.73 -14.76
N HIS A 246 4.78 18.93 -13.77
CA HIS A 246 4.80 20.10 -12.91
C HIS A 246 6.00 20.07 -11.96
N TYR A 247 6.74 21.18 -11.88
CA TYR A 247 7.86 21.35 -10.94
C TYR A 247 8.86 20.18 -10.95
N SER A 248 9.07 19.55 -12.10
CA SER A 248 9.84 18.31 -12.23
C SER A 248 11.08 18.49 -13.10
N GLU A 249 12.15 17.74 -12.80
CA GLU A 249 13.42 17.83 -13.51
C GLU A 249 13.50 16.81 -14.67
N VAL A 250 13.19 17.27 -15.89
CA VAL A 250 13.06 16.39 -17.08
C VAL A 250 14.27 16.41 -18.02
N LYS A 251 15.32 17.18 -17.71
CA LYS A 251 16.47 17.38 -18.62
C LYS A 251 17.24 16.09 -18.94
N GLN A 252 17.25 15.15 -18.00
CA GLN A 252 17.97 13.88 -18.10
C GLN A 252 17.03 12.69 -18.40
N ALA A 253 15.76 12.97 -18.69
CA ALA A 253 14.80 11.97 -19.14
C ALA A 253 15.00 11.68 -20.64
N ILE A 254 14.68 10.45 -21.05
CA ILE A 254 14.88 9.97 -22.41
C ILE A 254 13.54 9.87 -23.13
N PHE A 255 13.36 10.65 -24.20
CA PHE A 255 12.11 10.71 -24.99
C PHE A 255 12.28 10.20 -26.43
N ASP A 256 13.24 9.30 -26.66
CA ASP A 256 13.54 8.77 -27.99
C ASP A 256 12.33 7.98 -28.55
N GLY A 257 11.80 8.41 -29.69
CA GLY A 257 10.63 7.78 -30.32
C GLY A 257 9.30 8.08 -29.61
N THR A 258 9.31 8.83 -28.49
CA THR A 258 8.09 9.18 -27.77
C THR A 258 7.16 9.99 -28.66
N ARG A 259 5.88 9.63 -28.68
CA ARG A 259 4.82 10.34 -29.39
C ARG A 259 4.07 11.22 -28.40
N MET A 260 3.86 12.49 -28.70
CA MET A 260 3.19 13.39 -27.75
C MET A 260 2.34 14.47 -28.43
N ASP A 261 1.23 14.84 -27.79
CA ASP A 261 0.40 15.93 -28.27
C ASP A 261 1.14 17.29 -28.21
N LYS A 262 0.58 18.29 -28.90
CA LYS A 262 1.20 19.61 -29.02
C LYS A 262 1.45 20.31 -27.67
N VAL A 263 0.56 20.14 -26.71
CA VAL A 263 0.62 20.80 -25.39
C VAL A 263 1.72 20.14 -24.56
N THR A 264 1.68 18.82 -24.44
CA THR A 264 2.72 18.04 -23.73
C THR A 264 4.12 18.33 -24.28
N TYR A 265 4.27 18.34 -25.61
CA TYR A 265 5.55 18.69 -26.27
C TYR A 265 6.04 20.09 -25.90
N ALA A 266 5.16 21.08 -25.95
CA ALA A 266 5.54 22.47 -25.69
C ALA A 266 5.99 22.66 -24.24
N LEU A 267 5.30 22.04 -23.29
CA LEU A 267 5.64 22.08 -21.86
C LEU A 267 7.00 21.43 -21.59
N LEU A 268 7.23 20.21 -22.10
CA LEU A 268 8.51 19.51 -21.94
C LEU A 268 9.67 20.29 -22.57
N LYS A 269 9.47 20.85 -23.78
CA LYS A 269 10.48 21.69 -24.42
C LYS A 269 10.79 22.93 -23.58
N GLY A 270 9.78 23.59 -23.03
CA GLY A 270 9.95 24.74 -22.14
C GLY A 270 10.68 24.40 -20.83
N ALA A 271 10.50 23.18 -20.33
CA ALA A 271 11.21 22.64 -19.17
C ALA A 271 12.65 22.17 -19.47
N GLY A 272 13.10 22.25 -20.74
CA GLY A 272 14.45 21.90 -21.17
C GLY A 272 14.66 20.40 -21.42
N ALA A 273 13.61 19.63 -21.67
CA ALA A 273 13.74 18.23 -22.11
C ALA A 273 14.42 18.14 -23.49
N VAL A 274 15.20 17.08 -23.70
CA VAL A 274 15.79 16.75 -25.02
C VAL A 274 14.77 15.96 -25.83
N LEU A 275 14.27 16.56 -26.91
CA LEU A 275 13.14 16.02 -27.70
C LEU A 275 13.48 15.80 -29.18
N ASP A 276 14.76 15.77 -29.56
CA ASP A 276 15.20 15.73 -30.97
C ASP A 276 14.72 14.47 -31.72
N ARG A 277 14.40 13.40 -30.98
CA ARG A 277 13.90 12.12 -31.48
C ARG A 277 12.44 11.84 -31.09
N ALA A 278 11.74 12.81 -30.52
CA ALA A 278 10.33 12.70 -30.20
C ALA A 278 9.46 13.08 -31.41
N VAL A 279 8.27 12.49 -31.50
CA VAL A 279 7.28 12.75 -32.55
C VAL A 279 6.11 13.52 -31.97
N LYS A 280 5.77 14.65 -32.60
CA LYS A 280 4.57 15.40 -32.27
C LYS A 280 3.37 14.81 -33.04
N ILE A 281 2.29 14.52 -32.32
CA ILE A 281 1.04 13.96 -32.88
C ILE A 281 -0.16 14.89 -32.69
#